data_AF-A0A925HDT5-F1
#
_entry.id   AF-A0A925HDT5-F1
#
_cell.length_a   1.000
_cell.length_b   1.000
_cell.length_c   1.000
_cell.angle_alpha   90.00
_cell.angle_beta   90.00
_cell.angle_gamma   90.00
#
_symmetry.space_group_name_H-M   'P 1'
#
loop_
_entity.id
_entity.type
_entity.pdbx_description
1 polymer ?
#
loop_
_entity_poly.entity_id
_entity_poly.type
_entity_poly.pdbx_seq_one_letter_code
_entity_poly.pdbx_strand_id
1 'polypeptide(L)'
;MIRTIIFSFNRPIQLELLLKSIVKYDSFHFLKISVLYSFSSSEYEAGYQRLIEQFPNVFWIREQKHSKTAVWPLFPLYWRNYYWWLKYRSSRHSESSFKNQLIQMLEWFQEELVMFLTDDSMFYKTISVPALAVRAIQEKPAIHSFSLRHGENIEGGHFQCSNSLIQWNIYSGQDHHEWNYPFSVDGQIYCKSFIQRIIKKVSFKNPNSLEGNIACFIKDKRLLPIVFSNQLSCLVGFELNRVQNLCMNNNLNIDSKYLNSLFIDGYSMEINFDNNENSFFRPLKFQVNAVRENELLNIITLK
;
A
#
# COMPACT_ATOMS: atom_id res chain seq x y z
N MET A 1 13.22 10.43 -8.28
CA MET A 1 13.15 8.97 -8.01
C MET A 1 12.53 8.73 -6.65
N ILE A 2 11.67 7.73 -6.53
CA ILE A 2 10.94 7.38 -5.30
C ILE A 2 11.17 5.90 -5.01
N ARG A 3 11.64 5.58 -3.80
CA ARG A 3 11.73 4.18 -3.35
C ARG A 3 10.31 3.69 -3.05
N THR A 4 9.84 2.69 -3.77
CA THR A 4 8.52 2.09 -3.59
C THR A 4 8.68 0.73 -2.96
N ILE A 5 8.20 0.57 -1.72
CA ILE A 5 8.26 -0.69 -0.97
C ILE A 5 6.87 -1.32 -0.99
N ILE A 6 6.75 -2.47 -1.66
CA ILE A 6 5.52 -3.23 -1.78
C ILE A 6 5.53 -4.34 -0.73
N PHE A 7 4.46 -4.45 0.05
CA PHE A 7 4.26 -5.55 1.00
C PHE A 7 3.37 -6.62 0.38
N SER A 8 3.79 -7.88 0.44
CA SER A 8 2.97 -8.98 -0.08
C SER A 8 2.99 -10.23 0.79
N PHE A 9 1.83 -10.87 0.95
CA PHE A 9 1.72 -12.15 1.65
C PHE A 9 0.66 -13.05 0.99
N ASN A 10 1.07 -14.21 0.51
CA ASN A 10 0.20 -15.22 -0.12
C ASN A 10 -0.66 -14.70 -1.30
N ARG A 11 -0.21 -13.68 -2.03
CA ARG A 11 -0.98 -13.09 -3.17
C ARG A 11 -0.09 -12.77 -4.38
N PRO A 12 0.67 -13.74 -4.92
CA PRO A 12 1.57 -13.48 -6.03
C PRO A 12 0.83 -12.98 -7.30
N ILE A 13 -0.36 -13.50 -7.63
CA ILE A 13 -1.08 -13.03 -8.83
C ILE A 13 -1.56 -11.57 -8.75
N GLN A 14 -1.92 -11.11 -7.56
CA GLN A 14 -2.31 -9.71 -7.35
C GLN A 14 -1.07 -8.81 -7.37
N LEU A 15 0.05 -9.29 -6.80
CA LEU A 15 1.33 -8.62 -6.94
C LEU A 15 1.78 -8.54 -8.41
N GLU A 16 1.53 -9.57 -9.23
CA GLU A 16 1.78 -9.53 -10.68
C GLU A 16 1.02 -8.38 -11.33
N LEU A 17 -0.29 -8.26 -11.03
CA LEU A 17 -1.15 -7.20 -11.54
C LEU A 17 -0.58 -5.82 -11.18
N LEU A 18 -0.20 -5.61 -9.92
CA LEU A 18 0.42 -4.37 -9.48
C LEU A 18 1.71 -4.07 -10.24
N LEU A 19 2.64 -5.03 -10.32
CA LEU A 19 3.94 -4.84 -10.98
C LEU A 19 3.76 -4.55 -12.48
N LYS A 20 2.86 -5.26 -13.17
CA LYS A 20 2.50 -4.97 -14.58
C LYS A 20 1.93 -3.57 -14.73
N SER A 21 1.05 -3.14 -13.81
CA SER A 21 0.48 -1.79 -13.86
C SER A 21 1.54 -0.71 -13.65
N ILE A 22 2.52 -0.93 -12.78
CA ILE A 22 3.66 -0.03 -12.60
C ILE A 22 4.47 0.07 -13.89
N VAL A 23 4.82 -1.06 -14.52
CA VAL A 23 5.56 -1.08 -15.80
C VAL A 23 4.80 -0.31 -16.87
N LYS A 24 3.47 -0.44 -16.92
CA LYS A 24 2.61 0.25 -17.89
C LYS A 24 2.51 1.75 -17.64
N TYR A 25 2.40 2.19 -16.39
CA TYR A 25 2.00 3.57 -16.05
C TYR A 25 3.13 4.44 -15.48
N ASP A 26 4.27 3.87 -15.06
CA ASP A 26 5.47 4.63 -14.68
C ASP A 26 6.33 4.97 -15.91
N SER A 27 5.76 5.72 -16.86
CA SER A 27 6.38 5.99 -18.17
C SER A 27 7.71 6.77 -18.08
N PHE A 28 7.95 7.44 -16.96
CA PHE A 28 9.18 8.20 -16.69
C PHE A 28 10.16 7.47 -15.77
N HIS A 29 9.85 6.22 -15.41
CA HIS A 29 10.67 5.37 -14.54
C HIS A 29 11.02 6.04 -13.21
N PHE A 30 10.05 6.74 -12.60
CA PHE A 30 10.26 7.45 -11.33
C PHE A 30 10.39 6.49 -10.15
N LEU A 31 9.81 5.29 -10.24
CA LEU A 31 9.70 4.36 -9.12
C LEU A 31 10.84 3.35 -9.15
N LYS A 32 11.52 3.21 -8.00
CA LYS A 32 12.44 2.09 -7.74
C LYS A 32 11.76 1.08 -6.85
N ILE A 33 11.45 -0.09 -7.40
CA ILE A 33 10.58 -1.08 -6.76
C ILE A 33 11.38 -2.03 -5.87
N SER A 34 10.88 -2.23 -4.67
CA SER A 34 11.34 -3.26 -3.75
C SER A 34 10.14 -3.99 -3.17
N VAL A 35 10.20 -5.32 -3.12
CA VAL A 35 9.12 -6.14 -2.58
C VAL A 35 9.61 -6.83 -1.31
N LEU A 36 8.93 -6.57 -0.20
CA LEU A 36 9.07 -7.34 1.04
C LEU A 36 7.92 -8.34 1.12
N TYR A 37 8.22 -9.61 0.88
CA TYR A 37 7.21 -10.66 0.74
C TYR A 37 7.40 -11.82 1.70
N SER A 38 6.33 -12.55 1.94
CA SER A 38 6.32 -13.74 2.79
C SER A 38 5.23 -14.71 2.33
N PHE A 39 5.28 -15.95 2.80
CA PHE A 39 4.29 -16.96 2.44
C PHE A 39 4.13 -18.03 3.52
N SER A 40 3.02 -18.77 3.44
CA SER A 40 2.68 -19.84 4.38
C SER A 40 2.95 -21.26 3.87
N SER A 41 3.12 -21.47 2.57
CA SER A 41 3.31 -22.81 1.98
C SER A 41 4.15 -22.78 0.71
N SER A 42 4.63 -23.94 0.28
CA SER A 42 5.46 -24.10 -0.93
C SER A 42 4.74 -23.74 -2.22
N GLU A 43 3.41 -23.85 -2.27
CA GLU A 43 2.63 -23.46 -3.45
C GLU A 43 2.69 -21.95 -3.68
N TYR A 44 2.68 -21.15 -2.60
CA TYR A 44 2.87 -19.71 -2.70
C TYR A 44 4.33 -19.35 -3.00
N GLU A 45 5.29 -20.12 -2.48
CA GLU A 45 6.71 -19.95 -2.81
C GLU A 45 6.95 -20.05 -4.31
N ALA A 46 6.36 -21.05 -4.97
CA ALA A 46 6.43 -21.22 -6.43
C ALA A 46 5.87 -20.00 -7.18
N GLY A 47 4.78 -19.40 -6.68
CA GLY A 47 4.22 -18.17 -7.25
C GLY A 47 5.19 -16.99 -7.12
N TYR A 48 5.81 -16.80 -5.96
CA TYR A 48 6.81 -15.74 -5.80
C TYR A 48 8.08 -16.00 -6.63
N GLN A 49 8.53 -17.24 -6.78
CA GLN A 49 9.68 -17.60 -7.64
C GLN A 49 9.43 -17.20 -9.09
N ARG A 50 8.23 -17.52 -9.61
CA ARG A 50 7.80 -17.08 -10.95
C ARG A 50 7.86 -15.55 -11.12
N LEU A 51 7.43 -14.78 -10.12
CA LEU A 51 7.52 -13.31 -10.17
C LEU A 51 8.96 -12.80 -10.14
N ILE A 52 9.83 -13.42 -9.36
CA ILE A 52 11.25 -13.05 -9.29
C ILE A 52 11.91 -13.21 -10.66
N GLU A 53 11.61 -14.29 -11.36
CA GLU A 53 12.08 -14.56 -12.73
C GLU A 53 11.49 -13.56 -13.74
N GLN A 54 10.20 -13.25 -13.62
CA GLN A 54 9.49 -12.33 -14.52
C GLN A 54 9.90 -10.87 -14.35
N PHE A 55 10.30 -10.45 -13.13
CA PHE A 55 10.66 -9.08 -12.80
C PHE A 55 12.07 -8.99 -12.20
N PRO A 56 13.13 -9.22 -13.01
CA PRO A 56 14.51 -9.25 -12.52
C PRO A 56 15.03 -7.88 -12.05
N ASN A 57 14.38 -6.79 -12.46
CA ASN A 57 14.73 -5.43 -12.07
C ASN A 57 14.15 -5.00 -10.70
N VAL A 58 13.29 -5.83 -10.11
CA VAL A 58 12.70 -5.57 -8.78
C VAL A 58 13.65 -6.09 -7.70
N PHE A 59 13.80 -5.33 -6.61
CA PHE A 59 14.58 -5.78 -5.46
C PHE A 59 13.71 -6.62 -4.52
N TRP A 60 13.99 -7.92 -4.42
CA TRP A 60 13.18 -8.87 -3.65
C TRP A 60 13.79 -9.17 -2.28
N ILE A 61 12.97 -9.11 -1.24
CA ILE A 61 13.34 -9.45 0.14
C ILE A 61 12.29 -10.37 0.72
N ARG A 62 12.71 -11.60 1.07
CA ARG A 62 11.88 -12.51 1.82
C ARG A 62 11.87 -12.13 3.30
N GLU A 63 10.69 -12.08 3.89
CA GLU A 63 10.53 -11.86 5.32
C GLU A 63 11.14 -13.01 6.10
N GLN A 64 12.02 -12.71 7.06
CA GLN A 64 12.58 -13.75 7.94
C GLN A 64 11.70 -13.93 9.17
N LYS A 65 11.44 -15.19 9.52
CA LYS A 65 10.77 -15.56 10.78
C LYS A 65 11.82 -16.00 11.78
N HIS A 66 11.62 -15.66 13.05
CA HIS A 66 12.49 -16.08 14.15
C HIS A 66 11.67 -16.71 15.28
N SER A 67 12.36 -17.34 16.23
CA SER A 67 11.72 -17.81 17.46
C SER A 67 11.07 -16.64 18.20
N LYS A 68 10.00 -16.92 18.96
CA LYS A 68 9.26 -15.92 19.73
C LYS A 68 10.22 -15.14 20.64
N THR A 69 10.52 -13.90 20.27
CA THR A 69 11.35 -13.00 21.08
C THR A 69 10.46 -12.07 21.87
N ALA A 70 10.74 -11.90 23.18
CA ALA A 70 9.99 -10.96 24.00
C ALA A 70 10.26 -9.52 23.53
N VAL A 71 9.18 -8.80 23.24
CA VAL A 71 9.21 -7.39 22.86
C VAL A 71 8.83 -6.57 24.08
N TRP A 72 9.80 -5.85 24.59
CA TRP A 72 9.56 -4.84 25.61
C TRP A 72 9.02 -3.57 24.94
N PRO A 73 7.98 -2.94 25.51
CA PRO A 73 7.57 -1.61 25.08
C PRO A 73 8.77 -0.67 25.13
N LEU A 74 8.93 0.17 24.10
CA LEU A 74 9.81 1.32 24.16
C LEU A 74 9.21 2.36 25.14
N PHE A 75 9.31 2.06 26.43
CA PHE A 75 8.57 2.69 27.53
C PHE A 75 8.70 4.22 27.64
N PRO A 76 9.81 4.88 27.24
CA PRO A 76 9.85 6.35 27.30
C PRO A 76 9.42 7.05 25.99
N LEU A 77 9.17 6.35 24.87
CA LEU A 77 9.08 7.02 23.56
C LEU A 77 7.65 7.35 23.07
N TYR A 78 6.66 6.49 23.33
CA TYR A 78 5.27 6.71 22.88
C TYR A 78 4.26 5.90 23.68
N TRP A 79 3.34 6.56 24.39
CA TRP A 79 2.40 5.92 25.32
C TRP A 79 1.53 4.82 24.69
N ARG A 80 1.15 4.97 23.41
CA ARG A 80 0.35 3.94 22.74
C ARG A 80 1.11 2.64 22.53
N ASN A 81 2.45 2.67 22.45
CA ASN A 81 3.23 1.43 22.41
C ASN A 81 2.95 0.58 23.66
N TYR A 82 2.83 1.22 24.82
CA TYR A 82 2.47 0.56 26.07
C TYR A 82 1.01 0.08 26.06
N TYR A 83 0.07 0.92 25.63
CA TYR A 83 -1.34 0.54 25.48
C TYR A 83 -1.53 -0.70 24.60
N TRP A 84 -0.89 -0.73 23.43
CA TRP A 84 -0.96 -1.86 22.50
C TRP A 84 -0.31 -3.13 23.05
N TRP A 85 0.78 -3.00 23.80
CA TRP A 85 1.43 -4.11 24.47
C TRP A 85 0.58 -4.72 25.60
N LEU A 86 -0.17 -3.89 26.33
CA LEU A 86 -1.14 -4.35 27.32
C LEU A 86 -2.32 -5.04 26.65
N LYS A 87 -2.95 -4.37 25.68
CA LYS A 87 -4.19 -4.80 25.01
C LYS A 87 -4.01 -6.09 24.20
N TYR A 88 -2.93 -6.20 23.44
CA TYR A 88 -2.71 -7.33 22.55
C TYR A 88 -1.57 -8.20 23.08
N ARG A 89 -1.90 -9.38 23.61
CA ARG A 89 -0.89 -10.37 24.05
C ARG A 89 0.09 -10.72 22.94
N SER A 90 -0.39 -10.80 21.69
CA SER A 90 0.46 -11.00 20.53
C SER A 90 1.57 -9.96 20.51
N SER A 91 1.30 -8.67 20.71
CA SER A 91 2.28 -7.55 20.72
C SER A 91 3.48 -7.73 21.65
N ARG A 92 3.41 -8.60 22.65
CA ARG A 92 4.50 -8.89 23.59
C ARG A 92 5.59 -9.81 23.05
N HIS A 93 5.33 -10.50 21.93
CA HIS A 93 6.30 -11.40 21.30
C HIS A 93 6.38 -11.15 19.80
N SER A 94 7.56 -10.95 19.22
CA SER A 94 7.70 -10.91 17.76
C SER A 94 8.21 -12.25 17.24
N GLU A 95 7.51 -12.79 16.26
CA GLU A 95 7.95 -13.94 15.44
C GLU A 95 8.43 -13.48 14.06
N SER A 96 8.24 -12.19 13.76
CA SER A 96 8.50 -11.57 12.47
C SER A 96 9.64 -10.56 12.60
N SER A 97 10.53 -10.56 11.61
CA SER A 97 11.55 -9.53 11.42
C SER A 97 11.08 -8.34 10.57
N PHE A 98 9.80 -8.29 10.20
CA PHE A 98 9.21 -7.28 9.30
C PHE A 98 9.67 -5.85 9.62
N LYS A 99 9.53 -5.41 10.87
CA LYS A 99 9.94 -4.06 11.28
C LYS A 99 11.45 -3.83 11.09
N ASN A 100 12.28 -4.81 11.44
CA ASN A 100 13.73 -4.68 11.35
C ASN A 100 14.17 -4.67 9.88
N GLN A 101 13.61 -5.56 9.06
CA GLN A 101 13.88 -5.59 7.62
C GLN A 101 13.41 -4.30 6.94
N LEU A 102 12.23 -3.78 7.31
CA LEU A 102 11.77 -2.48 6.80
C LEU A 102 12.71 -1.34 7.19
N ILE A 103 13.20 -1.30 8.43
CA ILE A 103 14.19 -0.30 8.85
C ILE A 103 15.48 -0.43 8.04
N GLN A 104 15.98 -1.66 7.86
CA GLN A 104 17.18 -1.93 7.06
C GLN A 104 17.00 -1.50 5.60
N MET A 105 15.86 -1.79 4.98
CA MET A 105 15.53 -1.31 3.63
C MET A 105 15.61 0.21 3.53
N LEU A 106 15.02 0.93 4.49
CA LEU A 106 15.04 2.39 4.52
C LEU A 106 16.46 2.95 4.73
N GLU A 107 17.38 2.17 5.30
CA GLU A 107 18.80 2.52 5.49
C GLU A 107 19.66 2.19 4.27
N TRP A 108 19.40 1.08 3.58
CA TRP A 108 20.16 0.64 2.42
C TRP A 108 19.93 1.53 1.19
N PHE A 109 18.69 1.93 0.97
CA PHE A 109 18.31 2.66 -0.23
C PHE A 109 18.63 4.15 -0.11
N GLN A 110 19.08 4.75 -1.22
CA GLN A 110 19.56 6.14 -1.23
C GLN A 110 18.45 7.17 -1.50
N GLU A 111 17.31 6.77 -2.08
CA GLU A 111 16.26 7.72 -2.47
C GLU A 111 15.72 8.49 -1.27
N GLU A 112 15.48 9.80 -1.43
CA GLU A 112 15.00 10.66 -0.34
C GLU A 112 13.50 10.51 -0.07
N LEU A 113 12.75 10.07 -1.07
CA LEU A 113 11.32 9.84 -0.99
C LEU A 113 11.02 8.35 -0.91
N VAL A 114 10.03 8.00 -0.10
CA VAL A 114 9.52 6.64 0.06
C VAL A 114 8.02 6.60 -0.14
N MET A 115 7.55 5.54 -0.79
CA MET A 115 6.15 5.17 -0.92
C MET A 115 5.98 3.72 -0.49
N PHE A 116 4.82 3.42 0.09
CA PHE A 116 4.42 2.05 0.38
C PHE A 116 3.24 1.66 -0.51
N LEU A 117 3.16 0.38 -0.83
CA LEU A 117 2.03 -0.25 -1.52
C LEU A 117 1.75 -1.63 -0.93
N THR A 118 0.53 -2.12 -1.11
CA THR A 118 0.13 -3.50 -0.87
C THR A 118 -0.10 -4.22 -2.19
N ASP A 119 -0.04 -5.54 -2.17
CA ASP A 119 -0.23 -6.40 -3.34
C ASP A 119 -1.63 -6.34 -3.97
N ASP A 120 -2.61 -5.77 -3.27
CA ASP A 120 -3.99 -5.64 -3.73
C ASP A 120 -4.30 -4.27 -4.36
N SER A 121 -3.27 -3.50 -4.72
CA SER A 121 -3.41 -2.24 -5.44
C SER A 121 -3.09 -2.36 -6.94
N MET A 122 -3.60 -1.44 -7.76
CA MET A 122 -3.26 -1.36 -9.18
C MET A 122 -3.26 0.09 -9.68
N PHE A 123 -2.26 0.44 -10.48
CA PHE A 123 -2.26 1.70 -11.22
C PHE A 123 -3.15 1.60 -12.46
N TYR A 124 -3.91 2.65 -12.76
CA TYR A 124 -4.82 2.70 -13.92
C TYR A 124 -4.66 3.98 -14.76
N LYS A 125 -3.77 4.89 -14.34
CA LYS A 125 -3.36 6.08 -15.09
C LYS A 125 -1.86 6.33 -14.89
N THR A 126 -1.27 7.12 -15.80
CA THR A 126 0.14 7.51 -15.74
C THR A 126 0.52 8.10 -14.39
N ILE A 127 1.62 7.60 -13.83
CA ILE A 127 2.14 8.03 -12.54
C ILE A 127 2.90 9.35 -12.74
N SER A 128 2.43 10.40 -12.07
CA SER A 128 3.05 11.72 -12.10
C SER A 128 3.17 12.27 -10.69
N VAL A 129 4.34 12.83 -10.36
CA VAL A 129 4.60 13.52 -9.11
C VAL A 129 5.32 14.83 -9.44
N PRO A 130 4.61 15.96 -9.53
CA PRO A 130 5.21 17.22 -9.94
C PRO A 130 6.34 17.68 -9.02
N ALA A 131 7.34 18.34 -9.61
CA ALA A 131 8.53 18.81 -8.88
C ALA A 131 8.19 19.72 -7.69
N LEU A 132 7.10 20.49 -7.79
CA LEU A 132 6.61 21.34 -6.70
C LEU A 132 6.21 20.51 -5.47
N ALA A 133 5.50 19.39 -5.66
CA ALA A 133 5.14 18.49 -4.57
C ALA A 133 6.38 17.81 -3.96
N VAL A 134 7.32 17.38 -4.80
CA VAL A 134 8.61 16.80 -4.36
C VAL A 134 9.35 17.77 -3.45
N ARG A 135 9.50 19.04 -3.88
CA ARG A 135 10.14 20.09 -3.08
C ARG A 135 9.40 20.35 -1.77
N ALA A 136 8.07 20.45 -1.82
CA ALA A 136 7.26 20.69 -0.62
C ALA A 136 7.46 19.59 0.44
N ILE A 137 7.51 18.32 0.03
CA ILE A 137 7.78 17.19 0.91
C ILE A 137 9.20 17.23 1.49
N GLN A 138 10.21 17.56 0.66
CA GLN A 138 11.60 17.62 1.09
C GLN A 138 11.88 18.79 2.06
N GLU A 139 11.34 19.97 1.79
CA GLU A 139 11.56 21.18 2.59
C GLU A 139 10.83 21.11 3.95
N LYS A 140 9.59 20.61 3.96
CA LYS A 140 8.76 20.54 5.16
C LYS A 140 8.18 19.13 5.36
N PRO A 141 9.03 18.13 5.67
CA PRO A 141 8.65 16.72 5.70
C PRO A 141 7.68 16.36 6.83
N ALA A 142 7.58 17.19 7.87
CA ALA A 142 6.61 17.03 8.94
C ALA A 142 5.22 17.60 8.60
N ILE A 143 5.09 18.31 7.47
CA ILE A 143 3.88 19.04 7.07
C ILE A 143 3.26 18.42 5.82
N HIS A 144 4.09 18.05 4.84
CA HIS A 144 3.63 17.68 3.50
C HIS A 144 3.78 16.18 3.21
N SER A 145 2.80 15.62 2.50
CA SER A 145 2.88 14.34 1.81
C SER A 145 2.16 14.41 0.47
N PHE A 146 2.33 13.40 -0.39
CA PHE A 146 1.67 13.35 -1.70
C PHE A 146 0.93 12.03 -1.88
N SER A 147 -0.27 12.09 -2.44
CA SER A 147 -1.15 10.93 -2.60
C SER A 147 -1.36 10.58 -4.07
N LEU A 148 -1.26 9.29 -4.40
CA LEU A 148 -1.65 8.75 -5.72
C LEU A 148 -3.05 8.15 -5.73
N ARG A 149 -3.67 7.99 -4.55
CA ARG A 149 -5.01 7.39 -4.39
C ARG A 149 -6.17 8.40 -4.47
N HIS A 150 -5.91 9.67 -4.20
CA HIS A 150 -6.93 10.72 -4.24
C HIS A 150 -6.92 11.47 -5.57
N GLY A 151 -8.00 12.21 -5.82
CA GLY A 151 -8.21 13.06 -6.99
C GLY A 151 -9.59 13.70 -6.90
N GLU A 152 -9.89 14.61 -7.81
CA GLU A 152 -11.20 15.24 -7.99
C GLU A 152 -12.29 14.21 -8.30
N ASN A 153 -11.91 13.06 -8.87
CA ASN A 153 -12.80 11.94 -9.13
C ASN A 153 -13.10 11.07 -7.90
N ILE A 154 -12.57 11.39 -6.71
CA ILE A 154 -12.85 10.65 -5.49
C ILE A 154 -13.84 11.45 -4.63
N GLU A 155 -14.93 10.82 -4.20
CA GLU A 155 -15.99 11.47 -3.43
C GLU A 155 -15.58 11.83 -1.99
N GLY A 156 -16.24 12.86 -1.44
CA GLY A 156 -16.14 13.22 -0.01
C GLY A 156 -14.91 14.04 0.40
N GLY A 157 -14.16 14.57 -0.58
CA GLY A 157 -13.00 15.43 -0.37
C GLY A 157 -13.29 16.91 -0.54
N HIS A 158 -12.95 17.70 0.47
CA HIS A 158 -12.87 19.16 0.44
C HIS A 158 -11.41 19.58 0.22
N PHE A 159 -11.10 20.03 -0.99
CA PHE A 159 -9.75 20.40 -1.40
C PHE A 159 -9.72 21.73 -2.16
N GLN A 160 -8.53 22.30 -2.27
CA GLN A 160 -8.21 23.45 -3.11
C GLN A 160 -7.44 22.98 -4.33
N CYS A 161 -7.79 23.48 -5.51
CA CYS A 161 -7.04 23.22 -6.74
C CYS A 161 -6.10 24.39 -7.04
N SER A 162 -4.82 24.09 -7.26
CA SER A 162 -3.80 25.08 -7.62
C SER A 162 -2.72 24.43 -8.49
N ASN A 163 -2.37 25.06 -9.61
CA ASN A 163 -1.33 24.58 -10.53
C ASN A 163 -1.50 23.10 -10.96
N SER A 164 -2.73 22.70 -11.29
CA SER A 164 -3.07 21.31 -11.67
C SER A 164 -2.77 20.26 -10.59
N LEU A 165 -2.70 20.69 -9.33
CA LEU A 165 -2.64 19.84 -8.16
C LEU A 165 -3.82 20.15 -7.25
N ILE A 166 -4.35 19.13 -6.58
CA ILE A 166 -5.24 19.33 -5.45
C ILE A 166 -4.44 19.29 -4.16
N GLN A 167 -4.85 20.10 -3.20
CA GLN A 167 -4.32 20.08 -1.85
C GLN A 167 -5.44 20.20 -0.82
N TRP A 168 -5.27 19.55 0.32
CA TRP A 168 -6.20 19.68 1.43
C TRP A 168 -5.49 19.51 2.76
N ASN A 169 -6.21 19.89 3.82
CA ASN A 169 -5.79 19.65 5.18
C ASN A 169 -6.55 18.44 5.74
N ILE A 170 -5.84 17.41 6.21
CA ILE A 170 -6.46 16.20 6.80
C ILE A 170 -7.16 16.47 8.14
N TYR A 171 -6.96 17.65 8.73
CA TYR A 171 -7.57 18.05 10.01
C TYR A 171 -8.68 19.09 9.85
N SER A 172 -9.04 19.48 8.62
CA SER A 172 -10.08 20.48 8.36
C SER A 172 -11.51 19.92 8.26
N GLY A 173 -11.76 18.71 8.77
CA GLY A 173 -13.10 18.11 8.84
C GLY A 173 -13.62 17.63 7.49
N GLN A 174 -12.96 16.62 6.90
CA GLN A 174 -13.43 15.99 5.66
C GLN A 174 -14.62 15.07 5.92
N ASP A 175 -15.52 14.92 4.94
CA ASP A 175 -16.73 14.09 5.08
C ASP A 175 -16.42 12.59 5.07
N HIS A 176 -15.41 12.19 4.28
CA HIS A 176 -14.98 10.80 4.18
C HIS A 176 -13.70 10.51 4.97
N HIS A 177 -13.70 9.37 5.67
CA HIS A 177 -12.54 8.91 6.45
C HIS A 177 -11.27 8.75 5.61
N GLU A 178 -11.39 8.39 4.33
CA GLU A 178 -10.25 8.22 3.43
C GLU A 178 -9.44 9.51 3.25
N TRP A 179 -10.10 10.67 3.22
CA TRP A 179 -9.48 11.99 3.07
C TRP A 179 -8.87 12.54 4.36
N ASN A 180 -9.31 12.05 5.52
CA ASN A 180 -8.77 12.40 6.84
C ASN A 180 -7.67 11.44 7.32
N TYR A 181 -7.30 10.42 6.53
CA TYR A 181 -6.42 9.36 6.98
C TYR A 181 -4.93 9.79 6.87
N PRO A 182 -4.21 9.93 8.01
CA PRO A 182 -2.96 10.68 8.07
C PRO A 182 -1.73 9.92 7.55
N PHE A 183 -1.81 8.60 7.44
CA PHE A 183 -0.74 7.75 6.95
C PHE A 183 -1.34 6.51 6.32
N SER A 184 -1.02 6.28 5.06
CA SER A 184 -1.47 5.13 4.30
C SER A 184 -0.28 4.36 3.74
N VAL A 185 -0.45 3.04 3.66
CA VAL A 185 0.44 2.16 2.90
C VAL A 185 -0.02 1.95 1.44
N ASP A 186 -0.98 2.77 0.98
CA ASP A 186 -1.57 2.71 -0.35
C ASP A 186 -1.23 3.98 -1.15
N GLY A 187 -0.02 4.03 -1.72
CA GLY A 187 0.32 5.05 -2.72
C GLY A 187 0.52 6.46 -2.16
N GLN A 188 0.83 6.59 -0.88
CA GLN A 188 1.22 7.87 -0.27
C GLN A 188 2.75 7.98 -0.24
N ILE A 189 3.27 9.12 -0.70
CA ILE A 189 4.68 9.45 -0.79
C ILE A 189 5.07 10.39 0.35
N TYR A 190 6.20 10.08 0.98
CA TYR A 190 6.73 10.82 2.11
C TYR A 190 8.24 11.04 1.99
N CYS A 191 8.77 11.96 2.79
CA CYS A 191 10.21 12.03 3.03
C CYS A 191 10.67 10.80 3.84
N LYS A 192 11.61 10.03 3.28
CA LYS A 192 12.13 8.78 3.84
C LYS A 192 12.73 9.00 5.23
N SER A 193 13.60 9.99 5.39
CA SER A 193 14.29 10.27 6.67
C SER A 193 13.31 10.66 7.78
N PHE A 194 12.19 11.29 7.44
CA PHE A 194 11.13 11.61 8.40
C PHE A 194 10.33 10.37 8.81
N ILE A 195 9.84 9.60 7.84
CA ILE A 195 9.09 8.37 8.11
C ILE A 195 9.94 7.33 8.85
N GLN A 196 11.22 7.18 8.50
CA GLN A 196 12.15 6.28 9.19
C GLN A 196 12.26 6.61 10.69
N ARG A 197 12.30 7.91 11.05
CA ARG A 197 12.31 8.34 12.46
C ARG A 197 11.02 7.97 13.21
N ILE A 198 9.87 7.98 12.52
CA ILE A 198 8.59 7.57 13.10
C ILE A 198 8.54 6.05 13.26
N ILE A 199 8.89 5.30 12.21
CA ILE A 199 8.96 3.83 12.20
C ILE A 199 9.82 3.30 13.35
N LYS A 200 10.97 3.94 13.62
CA LYS A 200 11.84 3.55 14.75
C LYS A 200 11.14 3.69 16.11
N LYS A 201 10.27 4.70 16.28
CA LYS A 201 9.55 5.00 17.54
C LYS A 201 8.27 4.20 17.76
N VAL A 202 7.60 3.77 16.70
CA VAL A 202 6.27 3.11 16.77
C VAL A 202 6.43 1.59 16.76
N SER A 203 5.72 0.89 17.64
CA SER A 203 5.69 -0.58 17.65
C SER A 203 4.69 -1.12 16.62
N PHE A 204 5.11 -2.07 15.78
CA PHE A 204 4.28 -2.77 14.79
C PHE A 204 4.95 -4.06 14.33
N LYS A 205 4.23 -4.92 13.61
CA LYS A 205 4.71 -6.27 13.23
C LYS A 205 4.39 -6.69 11.80
N ASN A 206 3.45 -6.03 11.17
CA ASN A 206 2.97 -6.35 9.83
C ASN A 206 2.44 -5.05 9.18
N PRO A 207 2.14 -5.05 7.87
CA PRO A 207 1.68 -3.85 7.16
C PRO A 207 0.45 -3.18 7.81
N ASN A 208 -0.53 -3.96 8.27
CA ASN A 208 -1.75 -3.41 8.89
C ASN A 208 -1.44 -2.67 10.21
N SER A 209 -0.62 -3.27 11.07
CA SER A 209 -0.21 -2.64 12.34
C SER A 209 0.78 -1.49 12.12
N LEU A 210 1.59 -1.54 11.06
CA LEU A 210 2.42 -0.41 10.62
C LEU A 210 1.53 0.78 10.30
N GLU A 211 0.53 0.59 9.43
CA GLU A 211 -0.36 1.66 9.00
C GLU A 211 -1.13 2.25 10.19
N GLY A 212 -1.88 1.42 10.92
CA GLY A 212 -2.73 1.90 12.01
C GLY A 212 -1.97 2.56 13.16
N ASN A 213 -0.83 2.00 13.57
CA ASN A 213 -0.08 2.56 14.70
C ASN A 213 0.68 3.83 14.33
N ILE A 214 1.19 3.93 13.10
CA ILE A 214 1.84 5.16 12.62
C ILE A 214 0.78 6.25 12.37
N ALA A 215 -0.39 5.91 11.84
CA ALA A 215 -1.51 6.84 11.70
C ALA A 215 -1.92 7.42 13.07
N CYS A 216 -1.99 6.59 14.12
CA CYS A 216 -2.21 7.07 15.49
C CYS A 216 -1.12 8.05 15.95
N PHE A 217 0.16 7.72 15.70
CA PHE A 217 1.28 8.57 16.09
C PHE A 217 1.24 9.94 15.40
N ILE A 218 0.98 9.96 14.09
CA ILE A 218 0.89 11.18 13.30
C ILE A 218 -0.31 12.02 13.75
N LYS A 219 -1.47 11.39 14.00
CA LYS A 219 -2.66 12.07 14.52
C LYS A 219 -2.44 12.67 15.91
N ASP A 220 -1.86 11.92 16.85
CA ASP A 220 -1.57 12.39 18.21
C ASP A 220 -0.61 13.59 18.20
N LYS A 221 0.27 13.69 17.19
CA LYS A 221 1.25 14.77 17.04
C LYS A 221 0.85 15.85 16.03
N ARG A 222 -0.32 15.72 15.39
CA ARG A 222 -0.79 16.60 14.29
C ARG A 222 0.25 16.81 13.17
N LEU A 223 0.92 15.73 12.78
CA LEU A 223 1.92 15.73 11.71
C LEU A 223 1.27 15.47 10.35
N LEU A 224 1.96 15.80 9.27
CA LEU A 224 1.49 15.66 7.88
C LEU A 224 0.09 16.27 7.59
N PRO A 225 -0.25 17.47 8.13
CA PRO A 225 -1.55 18.09 7.91
C PRO A 225 -1.90 18.32 6.45
N ILE A 226 -0.93 18.62 5.58
CA ILE A 226 -1.19 19.03 4.20
C ILE A 226 -0.82 17.91 3.24
N VAL A 227 -1.79 17.50 2.42
CA VAL A 227 -1.62 16.46 1.41
C VAL A 227 -1.83 17.07 0.04
N PHE A 228 -0.93 16.73 -0.88
CA PHE A 228 -1.05 17.04 -2.30
C PHE A 228 -1.50 15.81 -3.07
N SER A 229 -2.16 16.00 -4.21
CA SER A 229 -2.42 14.92 -5.16
C SER A 229 -2.58 15.49 -6.58
N ASN A 230 -2.56 14.61 -7.57
CA ASN A 230 -2.92 14.96 -8.95
C ASN A 230 -4.43 15.30 -9.02
N GLN A 231 -4.85 15.99 -10.08
CA GLN A 231 -6.27 16.25 -10.33
C GLN A 231 -7.10 14.97 -10.40
N LEU A 232 -6.53 13.89 -10.92
CA LEU A 232 -7.19 12.58 -10.96
C LEU A 232 -6.33 11.56 -10.23
N SER A 233 -7.01 10.68 -9.49
CA SER A 233 -6.39 9.51 -8.89
C SER A 233 -5.81 8.60 -9.97
N CYS A 234 -4.70 7.94 -9.66
CA CYS A 234 -4.07 6.97 -10.56
C CYS A 234 -3.91 5.58 -9.95
N LEU A 235 -4.30 5.40 -8.69
CA LEU A 235 -4.21 4.14 -7.95
C LEU A 235 -5.59 3.72 -7.42
N VAL A 236 -5.90 2.43 -7.55
CA VAL A 236 -7.07 1.78 -6.94
C VAL A 236 -6.64 0.60 -6.09
N GLY A 237 -7.45 0.24 -5.09
CA GLY A 237 -7.27 -0.95 -4.25
C GLY A 237 -8.44 -1.93 -4.39
N PHE A 238 -8.14 -3.23 -4.35
CA PHE A 238 -9.10 -4.32 -4.53
C PHE A 238 -9.08 -5.28 -3.35
N GLU A 239 -10.06 -5.22 -2.45
CA GLU A 239 -10.10 -6.11 -1.28
C GLU A 239 -10.63 -7.52 -1.60
N LEU A 240 -10.10 -8.18 -2.63
CA LEU A 240 -10.63 -9.42 -3.20
C LEU A 240 -10.76 -10.56 -2.18
N ASN A 241 -9.81 -10.67 -1.25
CA ASN A 241 -9.79 -11.74 -0.25
C ASN A 241 -10.50 -11.38 1.06
N ARG A 242 -11.19 -10.23 1.13
CA ARG A 242 -11.91 -9.81 2.34
C ARG A 242 -13.40 -10.10 2.17
N VAL A 243 -14.04 -10.51 3.27
CA VAL A 243 -15.51 -10.53 3.32
C VAL A 243 -16.00 -9.08 3.41
N GLN A 244 -16.68 -8.60 2.37
CA GLN A 244 -17.36 -7.31 2.37
C GLN A 244 -18.86 -7.53 2.60
N ASN A 245 -19.42 -6.91 3.64
CA ASN A 245 -20.84 -7.02 4.00
C ASN A 245 -21.68 -5.83 3.48
N LEU A 246 -21.11 -4.96 2.62
CA LEU A 246 -21.72 -3.67 2.27
C LEU A 246 -22.90 -3.78 1.32
N CYS A 247 -23.02 -4.88 0.57
CA CYS A 247 -24.20 -5.19 -0.23
C CYS A 247 -24.63 -6.62 0.07
N MET A 248 -25.92 -6.83 0.36
CA MET A 248 -26.47 -8.13 0.84
C MET A 248 -26.24 -9.32 -0.11
N ASN A 249 -25.73 -9.10 -1.33
CA ASN A 249 -25.67 -10.11 -2.38
C ASN A 249 -24.26 -10.47 -2.91
N ASN A 250 -23.17 -9.81 -2.49
CA ASN A 250 -21.83 -10.09 -3.06
C ASN A 250 -20.73 -10.13 -1.98
N ASN A 251 -20.40 -11.33 -1.50
CA ASN A 251 -19.19 -11.56 -0.69
C ASN A 251 -18.01 -11.81 -1.64
N LEU A 252 -17.10 -10.84 -1.80
CA LEU A 252 -15.92 -11.00 -2.66
C LEU A 252 -15.09 -12.23 -2.25
N ASN A 253 -14.64 -12.30 -0.98
CA ASN A 253 -13.95 -13.41 -0.30
C ASN A 253 -13.34 -14.52 -1.20
N ILE A 254 -12.58 -14.12 -2.22
CA ILE A 254 -11.96 -15.05 -3.16
C ILE A 254 -10.80 -15.71 -2.41
N ASP A 255 -10.73 -17.04 -2.42
CA ASP A 255 -9.63 -17.71 -1.75
C ASP A 255 -8.31 -17.39 -2.45
N SER A 256 -7.37 -16.83 -1.67
CA SER A 256 -5.99 -16.62 -2.09
C SER A 256 -5.32 -17.89 -2.66
N LYS A 257 -5.68 -19.08 -2.16
CA LYS A 257 -5.12 -20.34 -2.68
C LYS A 257 -5.59 -20.63 -4.10
N TYR A 258 -6.87 -20.40 -4.37
CA TYR A 258 -7.44 -20.57 -5.71
C TYR A 258 -6.81 -19.59 -6.72
N LEU A 259 -6.64 -18.33 -6.30
CA LEU A 259 -5.94 -17.33 -7.12
C LEU A 259 -4.48 -17.73 -7.37
N ASN A 260 -3.81 -18.33 -6.39
CA ASN A 260 -2.45 -18.83 -6.55
C ASN A 260 -2.39 -20.04 -7.49
N SER A 261 -3.34 -20.99 -7.43
CA SER A 261 -3.34 -22.14 -8.34
C SER A 261 -3.47 -21.70 -9.79
N LEU A 262 -4.38 -20.74 -10.08
CA LEU A 262 -4.49 -20.14 -11.41
C LEU A 262 -3.15 -19.53 -11.88
N PHE A 263 -2.45 -18.84 -10.99
CA PHE A 263 -1.15 -18.23 -11.32
C PHE A 263 -0.08 -19.27 -11.65
N ILE A 264 -0.01 -20.35 -10.87
CA ILE A 264 0.88 -21.48 -11.15
C ILE A 264 0.54 -22.11 -12.51
N ASP A 265 -0.75 -22.25 -12.82
CA ASP A 265 -1.27 -22.81 -14.08
C ASP A 265 -1.05 -21.89 -15.30
N GLY A 266 -0.42 -20.73 -15.12
CA GLY A 266 -0.06 -19.84 -16.22
C GLY A 266 -1.01 -18.68 -16.46
N TYR A 267 -2.06 -18.52 -15.66
CA TYR A 267 -2.98 -17.40 -15.79
C TYR A 267 -2.40 -16.12 -15.21
N SER A 268 -2.75 -14.99 -15.82
CA SER A 268 -2.57 -13.66 -15.26
C SER A 268 -3.92 -13.06 -14.87
N MET A 269 -3.94 -12.25 -13.82
CA MET A 269 -5.15 -11.54 -13.41
C MET A 269 -5.34 -10.28 -14.25
N GLU A 270 -6.57 -10.02 -14.65
CA GLU A 270 -7.01 -8.74 -15.21
C GLU A 270 -8.23 -8.24 -14.43
N ILE A 271 -8.24 -6.94 -14.14
CA ILE A 271 -9.37 -6.29 -13.48
C ILE A 271 -9.87 -5.15 -14.35
N ASN A 272 -11.13 -5.25 -14.76
CA ASN A 272 -11.83 -4.25 -15.55
C ASN A 272 -12.83 -3.51 -14.66
N PHE A 273 -12.74 -2.17 -14.64
CA PHE A 273 -13.71 -1.31 -13.97
C PHE A 273 -13.89 -0.04 -14.80
N ASP A 274 -15.02 0.64 -14.62
CA ASP A 274 -15.26 1.89 -15.32
C ASP A 274 -14.51 3.03 -14.65
N ASN A 275 -13.50 3.55 -15.34
CA ASN A 275 -12.68 4.67 -14.87
C ASN A 275 -13.47 5.97 -14.71
N ASN A 276 -14.57 6.16 -15.45
CA ASN A 276 -15.39 7.36 -15.43
C ASN A 276 -16.43 7.33 -14.30
N GLU A 277 -16.88 6.14 -13.91
CA GLU A 277 -17.81 5.95 -12.78
C GLU A 277 -17.10 5.69 -11.44
N ASN A 278 -15.76 5.62 -11.42
CA ASN A 278 -15.02 5.31 -10.20
C ASN A 278 -14.85 6.52 -9.27
N SER A 279 -15.83 6.69 -8.38
CA SER A 279 -15.87 7.69 -7.31
C SER A 279 -15.06 7.33 -6.05
N PHE A 280 -14.49 6.14 -5.95
CA PHE A 280 -13.87 5.63 -4.71
C PHE A 280 -12.49 5.04 -4.97
N PHE A 281 -11.61 5.06 -3.96
CA PHE A 281 -10.32 4.36 -4.06
C PHE A 281 -10.50 2.85 -4.26
N ARG A 282 -11.56 2.29 -3.66
CA ARG A 282 -12.01 0.91 -3.86
C ARG A 282 -13.23 0.93 -4.79
N PRO A 283 -13.10 0.50 -6.06
CA PRO A 283 -14.22 0.53 -6.99
C PRO A 283 -15.40 -0.32 -6.50
N LEU A 284 -16.61 0.22 -6.63
CA LEU A 284 -17.85 -0.48 -6.27
C LEU A 284 -18.30 -1.48 -7.34
N LYS A 285 -17.85 -1.28 -8.58
CA LYS A 285 -18.18 -2.14 -9.72
C LYS A 285 -16.91 -2.49 -10.47
N PHE A 286 -16.66 -3.79 -10.61
CA PHE A 286 -15.50 -4.30 -11.34
C PHE A 286 -15.68 -5.77 -11.69
N GLN A 287 -14.91 -6.21 -12.68
CA GLN A 287 -14.84 -7.59 -13.13
C GLN A 287 -13.42 -8.09 -12.98
N VAL A 288 -13.24 -9.25 -12.34
CA VAL A 288 -11.94 -9.93 -12.24
C VAL A 288 -11.95 -11.13 -13.16
N ASN A 289 -10.96 -11.20 -14.03
CA ASN A 289 -10.74 -12.30 -14.95
C ASN A 289 -9.34 -12.90 -14.74
N ALA A 290 -9.22 -14.19 -14.98
CA ALA A 290 -7.94 -14.86 -15.20
C ALA A 290 -7.78 -15.13 -16.69
N VAL A 291 -6.66 -14.72 -17.25
CA VAL A 291 -6.38 -14.76 -18.69
C VAL A 291 -5.14 -15.59 -18.95
N ARG A 292 -5.23 -16.49 -19.94
CA ARG A 292 -4.11 -17.31 -20.42
C ARG A 292 -4.24 -17.52 -21.92
N GLU A 293 -3.44 -16.82 -22.71
CA GLU A 293 -3.42 -16.87 -24.19
C GLU A 293 -4.81 -16.72 -24.84
N ASN A 294 -5.55 -17.81 -25.02
CA ASN A 294 -6.89 -17.86 -25.62
C ASN A 294 -8.01 -18.21 -24.63
N GLU A 295 -7.69 -18.38 -23.36
CA GLU A 295 -8.62 -18.71 -22.30
C GLU A 295 -8.91 -17.48 -21.44
N LEU A 296 -10.20 -17.19 -21.28
CA LEU A 296 -10.70 -16.16 -20.38
C LEU A 296 -11.63 -16.81 -19.36
N LEU A 297 -11.18 -16.82 -18.10
CA LEU A 297 -11.98 -17.31 -16.98
C LEU A 297 -12.50 -16.13 -16.17
N ASN A 298 -13.81 -15.93 -16.14
CA ASN A 298 -14.40 -14.94 -15.23
C ASN A 298 -14.39 -15.48 -13.80
N ILE A 299 -13.75 -14.75 -12.88
CA ILE A 299 -13.66 -15.13 -11.47
C ILE A 299 -14.81 -14.51 -10.69
N ILE A 300 -15.01 -13.20 -10.85
CA ILE A 300 -16.08 -12.46 -10.19
C ILE A 300 -16.50 -11.25 -11.02
N THR A 301 -17.76 -10.88 -10.90
CA THR A 301 -18.31 -9.64 -11.45
C THR A 301 -19.12 -8.95 -10.36
N LEU A 302 -18.63 -7.80 -9.88
CA LEU A 302 -19.33 -6.93 -8.96
C LEU A 302 -20.06 -5.86 -9.79
N LYS A 303 -21.40 -5.91 -9.75
CA LYS A 303 -22.30 -5.03 -10.50
C LYS A 303 -22.85 -3.91 -9.65
#